data_AF-A0A7S0F1T0-F1
#
_entry.id   AF-A0A7S0F1T0-F1
#
_cell.length_a   1.000
_cell.length_b   1.000
_cell.length_c   1.000
_cell.angle_alpha   90.00
_cell.angle_beta   90.00
_cell.angle_gamma   90.00
#
_symmetry.space_group_name_H-M   'P 1'
#
loop_
_entity.id
_entity.type
_entity.pdbx_description
1 polymer ?
#
loop_
_entity_poly.entity_id
_entity_poly.type
_entity_poly.pdbx_seq_one_letter_code
_entity_poly.pdbx_strand_id
1 'polypeptide(L)'
;VRFVFVSFVGEGIGVMRRAKISTLRGTIAAEFGQFHAELLNVSTKEEVTEDAIAEQLGSLYGGAVRAPVPNADGSSTMRIGQKTVTVTQRSETRKVSAMGAKQAVAMPPELPAALADVRSDASPTNWCLCGFEGAALRLIGSGSGGVTELAS
;
A
#
# COMPACT_ATOMS: atom_id res chain seq x y z
N VAL A 1 -3.04 1.71 -18.05
CA VAL A 1 -3.90 1.47 -16.87
C VAL A 1 -3.12 1.76 -15.60
N ARG A 2 -3.76 2.27 -14.54
CA ARG A 2 -3.13 2.51 -13.23
C ARG A 2 -3.61 1.45 -12.25
N PHE A 3 -2.70 0.95 -11.43
CA PHE A 3 -2.98 -0.06 -10.41
C PHE A 3 -2.71 0.53 -9.04
N VAL A 4 -3.59 0.21 -8.10
CA VAL A 4 -3.49 0.68 -6.72
C VAL A 4 -3.42 -0.53 -5.80
N PHE A 5 -2.41 -0.56 -4.95
CA PHE A 5 -2.27 -1.59 -3.93
C PHE A 5 -2.94 -1.12 -2.64
N VAL A 6 -3.83 -1.94 -2.08
CA VAL A 6 -4.54 -1.60 -0.85
C VAL A 6 -4.03 -2.49 0.28
N SER A 7 -3.43 -1.87 1.31
CA SER A 7 -2.99 -2.58 2.51
C SER A 7 -4.04 -2.49 3.60
N PHE A 8 -4.92 -3.50 3.68
CA PHE A 8 -5.99 -3.59 4.67
C PHE A 8 -5.56 -4.27 5.98
N VAL A 9 -5.82 -3.61 7.10
CA VAL A 9 -5.51 -4.06 8.47
C VAL A 9 -6.69 -3.72 9.39
N GLY A 10 -7.67 -4.62 9.46
CA GLY A 10 -8.88 -4.42 10.28
C GLY A 10 -8.60 -4.15 11.76
N GLU A 11 -9.40 -3.27 12.38
CA GLU A 11 -9.25 -2.87 13.79
C GLU A 11 -9.39 -4.03 14.78
N GLY A 12 -10.21 -5.04 14.43
CA GLY A 12 -10.46 -6.21 15.25
C GLY A 12 -9.29 -7.19 15.37
N ILE A 13 -8.15 -6.95 14.70
CA ILE A 13 -7.01 -7.86 14.75
C ILE A 13 -6.04 -7.47 15.88
N GLY A 14 -5.65 -8.45 16.68
CA GLY A 14 -4.74 -8.23 17.81
C GLY A 14 -3.38 -7.62 17.40
N VAL A 15 -2.77 -6.87 18.33
CA VAL A 15 -1.52 -6.10 18.12
C VAL A 15 -0.42 -6.91 17.43
N MET A 16 -0.24 -8.17 17.82
CA MET A 16 0.79 -9.04 17.25
C MET A 16 0.56 -9.36 15.76
N ARG A 17 -0.71 -9.51 15.34
CA ARG A 17 -1.04 -9.76 13.93
C ARG A 17 -0.83 -8.50 13.10
N ARG A 18 -1.21 -7.32 13.62
CA ARG A 18 -0.92 -6.02 12.99
C ARG A 18 0.58 -5.82 12.77
N ALA A 19 1.38 -6.11 13.79
CA ALA A 19 2.84 -6.00 13.73
C ALA A 19 3.42 -6.91 12.64
N LYS A 20 2.98 -8.19 12.58
CA LYS A 20 3.40 -9.12 11.54
C LYS A 20 3.03 -8.62 10.14
N ILE A 21 1.79 -8.20 9.92
CA ILE A 21 1.35 -7.69 8.61
C ILE A 21 2.20 -6.48 8.18
N SER A 22 2.46 -5.56 9.11
CA SER A 22 3.33 -4.39 8.85
C SER A 22 4.75 -4.79 8.42
N THR A 23 5.36 -5.80 9.06
CA THR A 23 6.68 -6.30 8.68
C THR A 23 6.69 -7.04 7.34
N LEU A 24 5.60 -7.73 7.00
CA LEU A 24 5.49 -8.53 5.78
C LEU A 24 5.07 -7.71 4.56
N ARG A 25 4.48 -6.52 4.77
CA ARG A 25 4.00 -5.63 3.70
C ARG A 25 5.06 -5.38 2.62
N GLY A 26 6.30 -5.11 3.02
CA GLY A 26 7.38 -4.85 2.06
C GLY A 26 7.70 -6.04 1.16
N THR A 27 7.64 -7.25 1.70
CA THR A 27 7.81 -8.48 0.91
C THR A 27 6.63 -8.68 -0.04
N ILE A 28 5.40 -8.49 0.45
CA ILE A 28 4.18 -8.66 -0.36
C ILE A 28 4.11 -7.62 -1.48
N ALA A 29 4.36 -6.35 -1.18
CA ALA A 29 4.37 -5.28 -2.17
C ALA A 29 5.39 -5.56 -3.29
N ALA A 30 6.54 -6.15 -2.97
CA ALA A 30 7.53 -6.54 -3.98
C ALA A 30 7.01 -7.66 -4.90
N GLU A 31 6.31 -8.67 -4.36
CA GLU A 31 5.73 -9.77 -5.13
C GLU A 31 4.52 -9.32 -5.97
N PHE A 32 3.71 -8.40 -5.46
CA PHE A 32 2.63 -7.79 -6.22
C PHE A 32 3.14 -6.97 -7.40
N GLY A 33 4.42 -6.60 -7.41
CA GLY A 33 5.09 -5.94 -8.52
C GLY A 33 4.75 -4.44 -8.61
N GLN A 34 4.85 -3.88 -9.81
CA GLN A 34 4.66 -2.44 -9.99
C GLN A 34 3.18 -2.05 -9.82
N PHE A 35 2.94 -1.13 -8.88
CA PHE A 35 1.71 -0.37 -8.70
C PHE A 35 2.01 1.13 -8.73
N HIS A 36 0.97 1.94 -8.92
CA HIS A 36 1.07 3.39 -9.11
C HIS A 36 0.81 4.16 -7.82
N ALA A 37 -0.03 3.61 -6.95
CA ALA A 37 -0.31 4.16 -5.62
C ALA A 37 -0.50 3.02 -4.61
N GLU A 38 -0.29 3.32 -3.34
CA GLU A 38 -0.54 2.41 -2.23
C GLU A 38 -1.47 3.11 -1.22
N LEU A 39 -2.64 2.53 -0.96
CA LEU A 39 -3.49 2.95 0.17
C LEU A 39 -2.98 2.24 1.43
N LEU A 40 -2.34 3.03 2.29
CA LEU A 40 -1.78 2.56 3.55
C LEU A 40 -2.77 2.72 4.70
N ASN A 41 -2.70 1.80 5.65
CA ASN A 41 -3.43 1.84 6.93
C ASN A 41 -4.96 1.78 6.81
N VAL A 42 -5.47 1.18 5.74
CA VAL A 42 -6.91 0.99 5.59
C VAL A 42 -7.38 0.04 6.69
N SER A 43 -8.26 0.52 7.56
CA SER A 43 -8.69 -0.26 8.74
C SER A 43 -10.17 -0.64 8.72
N THR A 44 -10.94 0.06 7.90
CA THR A 44 -12.37 -0.15 7.69
C THR A 44 -12.65 -0.34 6.20
N LYS A 45 -13.71 -1.08 5.87
CA LYS A 45 -14.04 -1.37 4.46
C LYS A 45 -14.60 -0.13 3.76
N GLU A 46 -15.18 0.78 4.56
CA GLU A 46 -15.75 2.06 4.15
C GLU A 46 -14.67 3.05 3.65
N GLU A 47 -13.39 2.81 3.98
CA GLU A 47 -12.26 3.57 3.44
C GLU A 47 -11.85 3.10 2.03
N VAL A 48 -12.30 1.91 1.60
CA VAL A 48 -12.04 1.37 0.26
C VAL A 48 -13.12 1.86 -0.70
N THR A 49 -13.06 3.14 -1.07
CA THR A 49 -13.97 3.75 -2.04
C THR A 49 -13.26 4.21 -3.30
N GLU A 50 -14.01 4.37 -4.39
CA GLU A 50 -13.50 4.92 -5.64
C GLU A 50 -12.91 6.33 -5.44
N ASP A 51 -13.56 7.15 -4.62
CA ASP A 51 -13.11 8.51 -4.29
C ASP A 51 -11.77 8.51 -3.57
N ALA A 52 -11.57 7.64 -2.57
CA ALA A 52 -10.30 7.54 -1.84
C ALA A 52 -9.15 7.09 -2.75
N ILE A 53 -9.43 6.18 -3.69
CA ILE A 53 -8.47 5.71 -4.68
C ILE A 53 -8.16 6.81 -5.69
N ALA A 54 -9.18 7.54 -6.16
CA ALA A 54 -9.04 8.66 -7.08
C ALA A 54 -8.28 9.83 -6.44
N GLU A 55 -8.50 10.12 -5.16
CA GLU A 55 -7.76 11.14 -4.42
C GLU A 55 -6.29 10.78 -4.25
N GLN A 56 -5.97 9.53 -3.90
CA GLN A 56 -4.57 9.08 -3.80
C GLN A 56 -3.87 9.11 -5.16
N LEU A 57 -4.53 8.62 -6.21
CA LEU A 57 -3.99 8.73 -7.57
C LEU A 57 -3.87 10.18 -8.04
N GLY A 58 -4.84 11.03 -7.71
CA GLY A 58 -4.85 12.46 -8.01
C GLY A 58 -3.69 13.17 -7.33
N SER A 59 -3.46 12.93 -6.04
CA SER A 59 -2.33 13.49 -5.29
C SER A 59 -0.98 13.15 -5.92
N LEU A 60 -0.84 11.92 -6.44
CA LEU A 60 0.41 11.43 -7.03
C LEU A 60 0.63 11.82 -8.49
N TYR A 61 -0.45 11.93 -9.29
CA TYR A 61 -0.37 12.10 -10.75
C TYR A 61 -1.06 13.36 -11.30
N GLY A 62 -1.81 14.11 -10.49
CA GLY A 62 -2.61 15.26 -10.88
C GLY A 62 -2.41 16.44 -9.92
N GLY A 63 -1.47 17.32 -10.25
CA GLY A 63 -1.17 18.50 -9.45
C GLY A 63 -2.37 19.42 -9.21
N ALA A 64 -2.89 19.41 -7.99
CA ALA A 64 -3.39 20.58 -7.27
C ALA A 64 -3.60 20.23 -5.78
N VAL A 65 -2.50 20.11 -5.03
CA VAL A 65 -2.54 20.51 -3.62
C VAL A 65 -2.92 22.00 -3.64
N ARG A 66 -4.13 22.36 -3.18
CA ARG A 66 -4.51 23.77 -3.00
C ARG A 66 -3.38 24.43 -2.22
N ALA A 67 -2.79 25.47 -2.80
CA ALA A 67 -1.72 26.23 -2.16
C ALA A 67 -2.17 26.67 -0.76
N PRO A 68 -1.27 26.69 0.24
CA PRO A 68 -1.56 27.32 1.52
C PRO A 68 -2.05 28.75 1.25
N VAL A 69 -3.24 29.08 1.77
CA VAL A 69 -3.76 30.44 1.70
C VAL A 69 -2.84 31.30 2.58
N PRO A 70 -2.20 32.36 2.05
CA PRO A 70 -1.37 33.22 2.88
C PRO A 70 -2.26 33.93 3.91
N ASN A 71 -1.96 33.74 5.19
CA ASN A 71 -2.54 34.57 6.24
C ASN A 71 -1.99 36.00 6.09
N ALA A 72 -2.80 36.99 6.46
CA ALA A 72 -2.50 38.42 6.31
C ALA A 72 -1.19 38.88 6.99
N ASP A 73 -0.61 38.06 7.87
CA ASP A 73 0.57 38.36 8.66
C ASP A 73 1.87 37.77 8.07
N GLY A 74 1.81 37.19 6.86
CA GLY A 74 2.98 36.66 6.15
C GLY A 74 3.56 35.35 6.70
N SER A 75 2.94 34.72 7.71
CA SER A 75 3.35 33.40 8.19
C SER A 75 2.61 32.27 7.46
N SER A 76 3.37 31.29 6.98
CA SER A 76 2.85 30.02 6.46
C SER A 76 3.01 28.94 7.54
N THR A 77 1.92 28.30 7.94
CA THR A 77 1.98 27.12 8.81
C THR A 77 1.77 25.85 7.98
N MET A 78 2.87 25.17 7.66
CA MET A 78 2.84 23.74 7.38
C MET A 78 3.33 23.03 8.63
N ARG A 79 2.45 22.30 9.31
CA ARG A 79 2.86 21.31 10.31
C ARG A 79 2.91 19.95 9.62
N ILE A 80 4.06 19.63 9.03
CA ILE A 80 4.47 18.24 8.84
C ILE A 80 5.50 17.96 9.92
N GLY A 81 5.22 16.94 10.72
CA GLY A 81 5.98 16.57 11.92
C GLY A 81 7.49 16.48 11.68
N GLN A 82 8.21 17.05 12.64
CA GLN A 82 9.65 16.99 12.79
C GLN A 82 10.15 15.53 12.88
N LYS A 83 10.94 15.13 11.89
CA LYS A 83 12.23 14.47 12.14
C LYS A 83 13.10 14.55 10.89
N THR A 84 13.98 15.55 10.87
CA THR A 84 15.11 15.62 9.96
C THR A 84 16.14 14.58 10.39
N VAL A 85 16.37 13.55 9.57
CA VAL A 85 17.56 12.71 9.70
C VAL A 85 18.63 13.29 8.78
N THR A 86 19.64 13.92 9.38
CA THR A 86 20.81 14.44 8.69
C THR A 86 21.67 13.25 8.23
N VAL A 87 21.70 12.98 6.93
CA VAL A 87 22.63 12.03 6.32
C VAL A 87 23.92 12.77 5.97
N THR A 88 24.89 12.74 6.87
CA THR A 88 26.28 13.13 6.55
C THR A 88 26.97 11.91 5.94
N GLN A 89 27.37 12.03 4.67
CA GLN A 89 28.27 11.06 4.03
C GLN A 89 29.60 11.03 4.81
N ARG A 90 29.78 10.02 5.66
CA ARG A 90 31.09 9.59 6.12
C ARG A 90 31.34 8.19 5.56
N SER A 91 32.27 8.14 4.62
CA SER A 91 32.85 6.91 4.08
C SER A 91 33.61 6.18 5.19
N GLU A 92 32.91 5.28 5.88
CA GLU A 92 33.50 4.17 6.62
C GLU A 92 32.68 2.93 6.32
N THR A 93 33.34 1.88 5.82
CA THR A 93 32.80 0.56 5.50
C THR A 93 32.37 -0.15 6.77
N ARG A 94 31.26 0.30 7.37
CA ARG A 94 30.60 -0.43 8.44
C ARG A 94 29.82 -1.57 7.78
N LYS A 95 30.28 -2.81 7.97
CA LYS A 95 29.46 -4.00 7.74
C LYS A 95 28.20 -3.83 8.56
N VAL A 96 27.13 -3.34 7.93
CA VAL A 96 25.78 -3.41 8.49
C VAL A 96 25.47 -4.90 8.44
N SER A 97 25.60 -5.58 9.57
CA SER A 97 25.06 -6.91 9.74
C SER A 97 23.59 -6.82 9.35
N ALA A 98 23.26 -7.46 8.24
CA ALA A 98 21.91 -7.56 7.73
C ALA A 98 21.06 -8.30 8.77
N MET A 99 20.51 -7.57 9.72
CA MET A 99 19.58 -8.09 10.70
C MET A 99 18.19 -7.97 10.09
N GLY A 100 17.73 -9.08 9.56
CA GLY A 100 16.47 -9.18 8.85
C GLY A 100 16.62 -10.23 7.77
N ALA A 101 16.62 -11.50 8.16
CA ALA A 101 16.21 -12.52 7.20
C ALA A 101 14.89 -12.03 6.61
N LYS A 102 14.83 -11.81 5.29
CA LYS A 102 13.56 -11.55 4.60
C LYS A 102 12.63 -12.66 5.05
N GLN A 103 11.64 -12.33 5.88
CA GLN A 103 10.71 -13.33 6.36
C GLN A 103 9.95 -13.78 5.10
N ALA A 104 10.26 -14.99 4.65
CA ALA A 104 9.67 -15.56 3.47
C ALA A 104 8.18 -15.79 3.75
N VAL A 105 7.35 -14.94 3.16
CA VAL A 105 5.90 -15.14 3.17
C VAL A 105 5.62 -16.16 2.10
N ALA A 106 4.94 -17.25 2.46
CA ALA A 106 4.45 -18.19 1.47
C ALA A 106 3.38 -17.50 0.62
N MET A 107 3.70 -17.26 -0.66
CA MET A 107 2.77 -16.69 -1.62
C MET A 107 1.88 -17.80 -2.22
N PRO A 108 0.62 -17.49 -2.55
CA PRO A 108 -0.23 -18.45 -3.24
C PRO A 108 0.33 -18.69 -4.65
N PRO A 109 0.39 -19.94 -5.13
CA PRO A 109 0.87 -20.24 -6.47
C PRO A 109 -0.02 -19.61 -7.57
N GLU A 110 -1.28 -19.30 -7.25
CA GLU A 110 -2.21 -18.64 -8.16
C GLU A 110 -2.00 -17.11 -8.26
N LEU A 111 -1.21 -16.52 -7.35
CA LEU A 111 -1.03 -15.06 -7.30
C LEU A 111 -0.50 -14.46 -8.62
N PRO A 112 0.54 -15.01 -9.27
CA PRO A 112 1.04 -14.44 -10.52
C PRO A 112 0.00 -14.47 -11.63
N ALA A 113 -0.83 -15.54 -11.68
CA ALA A 113 -1.89 -15.67 -12.67
C ALA A 113 -3.01 -14.65 -12.41
N ALA A 114 -3.46 -14.49 -11.16
CA ALA A 114 -4.46 -13.50 -10.79
C ALA A 114 -3.99 -12.06 -11.08
N LEU A 115 -2.72 -11.75 -10.79
CA LEU A 115 -2.15 -10.44 -11.10
C LEU A 115 -1.99 -10.20 -12.60
N ALA A 116 -1.64 -11.23 -13.37
CA ALA A 116 -1.58 -11.13 -14.82
C ALA A 116 -2.97 -10.90 -15.42
N ASP A 117 -4.00 -11.55 -14.85
CA ASP A 117 -5.39 -11.39 -15.28
C ASP A 117 -5.90 -9.96 -15.01
N VAL A 118 -5.70 -9.43 -13.79
CA VAL A 118 -6.04 -8.04 -13.44
C VAL A 118 -5.29 -7.01 -14.31
N ARG A 119 -4.08 -7.34 -14.76
CA ARG A 119 -3.26 -6.47 -15.61
C ARG A 119 -3.55 -6.61 -17.10
N SER A 120 -4.33 -7.60 -17.48
CA SER A 120 -4.67 -7.85 -18.87
C SER A 120 -5.82 -6.95 -19.27
N ASP A 121 -5.58 -6.03 -20.20
CA ASP A 121 -6.63 -5.19 -20.78
C ASP A 121 -7.71 -6.01 -21.53
N ALA A 122 -7.46 -7.30 -21.78
CA ALA A 122 -8.41 -8.22 -22.39
C ALA A 122 -9.31 -8.95 -21.37
N SER A 123 -8.96 -8.91 -20.07
CA SER A 123 -9.76 -9.54 -19.02
C SER A 123 -10.77 -8.54 -18.43
N PRO A 124 -12.00 -8.98 -18.11
CA PRO A 124 -12.92 -8.15 -17.33
C PRO A 124 -12.46 -7.98 -15.87
N THR A 125 -11.54 -8.82 -15.38
CA THR A 125 -11.06 -8.79 -13.99
C THR A 125 -10.32 -7.50 -13.70
N ASN A 126 -10.75 -6.76 -12.67
CA ASN A 126 -10.17 -5.47 -12.29
C ASN A 126 -9.70 -5.40 -10.83
N TRP A 127 -9.94 -6.45 -10.04
CA TRP A 127 -9.39 -6.58 -8.70
C TRP A 127 -9.06 -8.02 -8.33
N CYS A 128 -8.10 -8.18 -7.42
CA CYS A 128 -7.82 -9.43 -6.71
C CYS A 128 -7.56 -9.12 -5.23
N LEU A 129 -8.05 -9.97 -4.34
CA LEU A 129 -7.92 -9.84 -2.90
C LEU A 129 -7.12 -11.01 -2.34
N CYS A 130 -6.04 -10.71 -1.64
CA CYS A 130 -5.29 -11.69 -0.87
C CYS A 130 -5.41 -11.36 0.63
N GLY A 131 -5.44 -12.40 1.47
CA GLY A 131 -5.41 -12.23 2.91
C GLY A 131 -4.54 -13.26 3.60
N PHE A 132 -4.25 -12.99 4.86
CA PHE A 132 -3.35 -13.82 5.66
C PHE A 132 -4.10 -14.96 6.33
N GLU A 133 -3.64 -16.17 6.07
CA GLU A 133 -4.03 -17.37 6.80
C GLU A 133 -2.83 -17.82 7.64
N GLY A 134 -2.83 -17.43 8.93
CA GLY A 134 -1.70 -17.66 9.83
C GLY A 134 -0.46 -16.84 9.45
N ALA A 135 0.50 -17.47 8.77
CA ALA A 135 1.74 -16.85 8.29
C ALA A 135 1.89 -16.90 6.75
N ALA A 136 0.92 -17.49 6.05
CA ALA A 136 0.89 -17.58 4.60
C ALA A 136 -0.11 -16.56 4.02
N LEU A 137 0.15 -16.11 2.80
CA LEU A 137 -0.78 -15.31 2.02
C LEU A 137 -1.62 -16.25 1.14
N ARG A 138 -2.93 -16.00 1.08
CA ARG A 138 -3.87 -16.77 0.27
C ARG A 138 -4.71 -15.84 -0.59
N LEU A 139 -4.97 -16.24 -1.84
CA LEU A 139 -5.93 -15.56 -2.69
C LEU A 139 -7.34 -15.86 -2.17
N ILE A 140 -8.05 -14.81 -1.77
CA ILE A 140 -9.41 -14.89 -1.20
C ILE A 140 -10.45 -14.72 -2.29
N GLY A 141 -10.18 -13.87 -3.29
CA GLY A 141 -11.10 -13.62 -4.38
C GLY A 141 -10.51 -12.75 -5.48
N SER A 142 -11.24 -12.67 -6.59
CA SER A 142 -10.99 -11.80 -7.73
C SER A 142 -12.31 -11.52 -8.43
N GLY A 143 -12.42 -10.38 -9.11
CA GLY A 143 -13.67 -10.00 -9.75
C GLY A 143 -13.53 -8.83 -10.71
N SER A 144 -14.67 -8.45 -11.28
CA SER A 144 -14.82 -7.41 -12.31
C SER A 144 -15.76 -6.28 -11.91
N GLY A 145 -16.41 -6.39 -10.74
CA GLY A 145 -17.32 -5.39 -10.18
C GLY A 145 -16.61 -4.23 -9.48
N GLY A 146 -15.29 -4.10 -9.63
CA GLY A 146 -14.52 -2.95 -9.15
C GLY A 146 -14.49 -2.83 -7.64
N VAL A 147 -14.38 -1.59 -7.16
CA VAL A 147 -14.18 -1.27 -5.75
C VAL A 147 -15.41 -1.61 -4.91
N THR A 148 -16.61 -1.43 -5.47
CA THR A 148 -17.87 -1.75 -4.79
C THR A 148 -18.01 -3.24 -4.50
N GLU A 149 -17.64 -4.11 -5.45
CA GLU A 149 -17.63 -5.56 -5.23
C GLU A 149 -16.53 -5.95 -4.24
N LEU A 150 -15.33 -5.36 -4.36
CA LEU A 150 -14.21 -5.61 -3.45
C LEU A 150 -14.54 -5.28 -1.98
N ALA A 151 -15.31 -4.22 -1.72
CA ALA A 151 -15.65 -3.75 -0.38
C ALA A 151 -16.96 -4.36 0.19
N SER A 152 -17.61 -5.27 -0.55
CA SER A 152 -18.90 -5.86 -0.17
C SER A 152 -18.84 -6.84 1.01
#